data_AF-A0A0Q5IZY6-F1
#
_entry.id   AF-A0A0Q5IZY6-F1
#
_cell.length_a   1.000
_cell.length_b   1.000
_cell.length_c   1.000
_cell.angle_alpha   90.00
_cell.angle_beta   90.00
_cell.angle_gamma   90.00
#
_symmetry.space_group_name_H-M   'P 1'
#
loop_
_entity.id
_entity.type
_entity.pdbx_description
1 polymer ?
#
loop_
_entity_poly.entity_id
_entity_poly.type
_entity_poly.pdbx_seq_one_letter_code
_entity_poly.pdbx_strand_id
1 'polypeptide(L)'
;MSAALPEVSGSFGQKPTLTFPDASASGELEVLVLSRGDGALVEAGDDLEVHYLGQAWQGGIFDNSYDRGSSINFPIGVGAVIGGWDEGLVGQQVGSRVLLSIPSHLGYGDRGVPQAGIKGGATLVFVVDIVGTSSS
;
A
#
# COMPACT_ATOMS: atom_id res chain seq x y z
N MET A 1 -0.26 -23.60 3.77
CA MET A 1 0.82 -22.89 3.07
C MET A 1 0.66 -21.43 3.44
N SER A 2 1.55 -20.87 4.26
CA SER A 2 1.47 -19.45 4.63
C SER A 2 1.83 -18.62 3.40
N ALA A 3 0.98 -17.66 3.03
CA ALA A 3 1.30 -16.68 2.00
C ALA A 3 2.63 -16.00 2.37
N ALA A 4 3.53 -15.88 1.40
CA ALA A 4 4.81 -15.23 1.63
C ALA A 4 4.59 -13.73 1.44
N LEU A 5 4.84 -12.93 2.47
CA LEU A 5 4.90 -11.47 2.38
C LEU A 5 6.35 -11.02 2.19
N PRO A 6 6.60 -9.93 1.46
CA PRO A 6 7.94 -9.36 1.36
C PRO A 6 8.42 -8.84 2.70
N GLU A 7 9.72 -8.96 2.95
CA GLU A 7 10.34 -8.30 4.09
C GLU A 7 10.52 -6.81 3.77
N VAL A 8 10.23 -5.97 4.76
CA VAL A 8 10.33 -4.52 4.63
C VAL A 8 11.39 -4.01 5.58
N SER A 9 12.35 -3.26 5.05
CA SER A 9 13.31 -2.52 5.86
C SER A 9 13.06 -1.00 5.79
N GLY A 10 13.54 -0.30 6.81
CA GLY A 10 13.33 1.14 7.00
C GLY A 10 12.24 1.45 8.03
N SER A 11 12.40 2.56 8.73
CA SER A 11 11.45 3.04 9.74
C SER A 11 10.41 3.98 9.13
N PHE A 12 9.31 4.24 9.84
CA PHE A 12 8.30 5.23 9.46
C PHE A 12 8.93 6.55 8.98
N GLY A 13 8.44 7.09 7.86
CA GLY A 13 8.95 8.30 7.22
C GLY A 13 10.21 8.10 6.37
N GLN A 14 10.87 6.94 6.42
CA GLN A 14 12.01 6.62 5.57
C GLN A 14 11.56 5.80 4.36
N LYS A 15 12.17 6.05 3.20
CA LYS A 15 11.94 5.25 1.99
C LYS A 15 12.22 3.77 2.29
N PRO A 16 11.20 2.90 2.24
CA PRO A 16 11.39 1.50 2.58
C PRO A 16 12.10 0.75 1.44
N THR A 17 12.72 -0.38 1.77
CA THR A 17 13.22 -1.33 0.78
C THR A 17 12.52 -2.66 0.94
N LEU A 18 12.01 -3.21 -0.15
CA LEU A 18 11.26 -4.47 -0.20
C LEU A 18 12.16 -5.61 -0.68
N THR A 19 12.23 -6.68 0.10
CA THR A 19 12.91 -7.92 -0.26
C THR A 19 11.87 -9.01 -0.48
N PHE A 20 11.71 -9.46 -1.72
CA PHE A 20 10.71 -10.44 -2.09
C PHE A 20 11.22 -11.87 -1.90
N PRO A 21 10.41 -12.77 -1.34
CA PRO A 21 10.74 -14.19 -1.28
C PRO A 21 10.67 -14.81 -2.68
N ASP A 22 11.36 -15.95 -2.86
CA ASP A 22 11.24 -16.81 -4.04
C ASP A 22 9.94 -17.63 -3.98
N ALA A 23 8.83 -16.92 -3.88
CA ALA A 23 7.48 -17.45 -3.83
C ALA A 23 6.54 -16.51 -4.61
N SER A 24 5.41 -17.05 -5.05
CA SER A 24 4.33 -16.24 -5.63
C SER A 24 3.55 -15.54 -4.53
N ALA A 25 3.03 -14.36 -4.84
CA ALA A 25 2.14 -13.64 -3.92
C ALA A 25 0.85 -14.42 -3.65
N SER A 26 0.17 -14.07 -2.56
CA SER A 26 -1.21 -14.50 -2.32
C SER A 26 -2.13 -14.01 -3.46
N GLY A 27 -3.15 -14.81 -3.77
CA GLY A 27 -4.24 -14.37 -4.65
C GLY A 27 -5.24 -13.43 -3.97
N GLU A 28 -5.09 -13.25 -2.65
CA GLU A 28 -5.95 -12.44 -1.79
C GLU A 28 -5.22 -11.18 -1.32
N LEU A 29 -5.98 -10.21 -0.81
CA LEU A 29 -5.43 -9.04 -0.13
C LEU A 29 -4.80 -9.47 1.20
N GLU A 30 -3.51 -9.18 1.36
CA GLU A 30 -2.81 -9.40 2.62
C GLU A 30 -2.42 -8.03 3.21
N VAL A 31 -2.75 -7.83 4.49
CA VAL A 31 -2.49 -6.60 5.24
C VAL A 31 -1.64 -6.94 6.45
N LEU A 32 -0.46 -6.33 6.55
CA LEU A 32 0.45 -6.49 7.69
C LEU A 32 0.82 -5.13 8.25
N VAL A 33 0.45 -4.87 9.50
CA VAL A 33 0.90 -3.69 10.23
C VAL A 33 2.33 -3.91 10.70
N LEU A 34 3.29 -3.24 10.04
CA LEU A 34 4.71 -3.32 10.37
C LEU A 34 5.04 -2.53 11.64
N SER A 35 4.40 -1.38 11.80
CA SER A 35 4.45 -0.56 13.00
C SER A 35 3.08 0.04 13.24
N ARG A 36 2.52 -0.16 14.44
CA ARG A 36 1.23 0.41 14.80
C ARG A 36 1.43 1.80 15.37
N GLY A 37 0.75 2.80 14.78
CA GLY A 37 0.65 4.14 15.34
C GLY A 37 -0.39 4.22 16.45
N ASP A 38 -0.43 5.35 17.13
CA ASP A 38 -1.32 5.66 18.26
C ASP A 38 -2.23 6.87 18.00
N GLY A 39 -2.26 7.37 16.76
CA GLY A 39 -3.12 8.47 16.35
C GLY A 39 -4.57 8.07 16.08
N ALA A 40 -5.32 8.98 15.47
CA ALA A 40 -6.73 8.77 15.13
C ALA A 40 -6.95 7.52 14.26
N LEU A 41 -8.11 6.88 14.43
CA LEU A 41 -8.54 5.78 13.59
C LEU A 41 -8.92 6.33 12.22
N VAL A 42 -8.50 5.65 11.15
CA VAL A 42 -8.92 5.95 9.78
C VAL A 42 -10.31 5.38 9.56
N GLU A 43 -11.27 6.25 9.25
CA GLU A 43 -12.65 5.86 8.97
C GLU A 43 -12.97 5.99 7.48
N ALA A 44 -13.93 5.20 6.99
CA ALA A 44 -14.39 5.33 5.61
C ALA A 44 -15.07 6.68 5.40
N GLY A 45 -14.65 7.41 4.37
CA GLY A 45 -15.06 8.78 4.09
C GLY A 45 -14.01 9.83 4.48
N ASP A 46 -13.01 9.48 5.28
CA ASP A 46 -11.93 10.41 5.62
C ASP A 46 -11.07 10.79 4.40
N ASP A 47 -10.46 11.97 4.46
CA ASP A 47 -9.31 12.31 3.61
C ASP A 47 -8.02 11.86 4.31
N LEU A 48 -7.33 10.90 3.70
CA LEU A 48 -6.18 10.21 4.26
C LEU A 48 -4.88 10.78 3.68
N GLU A 49 -3.98 11.22 4.55
CA GLU A 49 -2.63 11.67 4.16
C GLU A 49 -1.61 10.57 4.40
N VAL A 50 -0.88 10.18 3.35
CA VAL A 50 0.12 9.11 3.45
C VAL A 50 1.42 9.40 2.72
N HIS A 51 2.50 8.77 3.19
CA HIS A 51 3.64 8.42 2.35
C HIS A 51 3.53 6.97 1.91
N TYR A 52 4.03 6.65 0.72
CA TYR A 52 3.97 5.30 0.19
C TYR A 52 5.13 4.98 -0.76
N LEU A 53 5.39 3.69 -0.89
CA LEU A 53 6.19 3.10 -1.96
C LEU A 53 5.41 1.94 -2.55
N GLY A 54 5.18 1.98 -3.86
CA GLY A 54 4.51 0.95 -4.64
C GLY A 54 5.48 0.23 -5.57
N GLN A 55 5.49 -1.10 -5.49
CA GLN A 55 6.34 -1.97 -6.30
C GLN A 55 5.55 -3.18 -6.80
N ALA A 56 5.74 -3.58 -8.06
CA ALA A 56 5.14 -4.81 -8.55
C ALA A 56 5.84 -6.03 -7.91
N TRP A 57 5.11 -7.11 -7.64
CA TRP A 57 5.70 -8.34 -7.09
C TRP A 57 6.86 -8.86 -7.96
N GLN A 58 8.04 -9.02 -7.36
CA GLN A 58 9.30 -9.37 -8.06
C GLN A 58 9.62 -8.44 -9.27
N GLY A 59 9.04 -7.24 -9.29
CA GLY A 59 9.22 -6.22 -10.30
C GLY A 59 9.92 -4.99 -9.75
N GLY A 60 9.91 -3.91 -10.52
CA GLY A 60 10.45 -2.62 -10.10
C GLY A 60 9.45 -1.79 -9.29
N ILE A 61 9.99 -0.83 -8.55
CA ILE A 61 9.21 0.28 -7.99
C ILE A 61 8.58 1.03 -9.16
N PHE A 62 7.25 1.18 -9.15
CA PHE A 62 6.53 1.93 -10.17
C PHE A 62 6.20 3.35 -9.71
N ASP A 63 6.04 3.56 -8.41
CA ASP A 63 5.69 4.85 -7.84
C ASP A 63 6.08 4.96 -6.36
N ASN A 64 6.47 6.15 -5.90
CA ASN A 64 6.71 6.41 -4.48
C ASN A 64 6.66 7.91 -4.15
N SER A 65 6.21 8.25 -2.94
CA SER A 65 6.16 9.62 -2.44
C SER A 65 7.49 10.13 -1.90
N TYR A 66 8.38 9.24 -1.44
CA TYR A 66 9.62 9.61 -0.74
C TYR A 66 10.61 10.32 -1.66
N ASP A 67 10.77 9.87 -2.91
CA ASP A 67 11.62 10.51 -3.90
C ASP A 67 11.09 11.90 -4.31
N ARG A 68 9.77 12.11 -4.18
CA ARG A 68 9.13 13.42 -4.41
C ARG A 68 9.26 14.35 -3.22
N GLY A 69 9.47 13.82 -2.01
CA GLY A 69 9.56 14.59 -0.78
C GLY A 69 8.22 15.17 -0.28
N SER A 70 7.09 14.72 -0.82
CA SER A 70 5.74 15.18 -0.43
C SER A 70 4.78 14.00 -0.26
N SER A 71 3.90 14.06 0.74
CA SER A 71 2.78 13.14 0.94
C SER A 71 1.73 13.29 -0.17
N ILE A 72 0.76 12.37 -0.18
CA ILE A 72 -0.46 12.48 -0.99
C ILE A 72 -1.69 12.41 -0.09
N ASN A 73 -2.77 13.04 -0.54
CA ASN A 73 -4.06 13.03 0.13
C ASN A 73 -5.12 12.51 -0.83
N PHE A 74 -6.04 11.71 -0.32
CA PHE A 74 -7.16 11.16 -1.07
C PHE A 74 -8.28 10.68 -0.13
N PRO A 75 -9.54 10.71 -0.58
CA PRO A 75 -10.65 10.08 0.13
C PRO A 75 -10.45 8.56 0.24
N ILE A 76 -10.65 7.98 1.41
CA ILE A 76 -10.50 6.54 1.66
C ILE A 76 -11.86 5.86 1.92
N GLY A 77 -12.02 4.62 1.47
CA GLY A 77 -13.20 3.79 1.77
C GLY A 77 -14.44 4.18 0.98
N VAL A 78 -14.28 4.94 -0.10
CA VAL A 78 -15.38 5.47 -0.95
C VAL A 78 -15.20 5.12 -2.44
N GLY A 79 -14.23 4.27 -2.79
CA GLY A 79 -13.93 3.88 -4.17
C GLY A 79 -13.13 4.92 -4.95
N ALA A 80 -12.43 5.83 -4.27
CA ALA A 80 -11.62 6.88 -4.92
C ALA A 80 -10.20 6.40 -5.27
N VAL A 81 -9.71 5.34 -4.61
CA VAL A 81 -8.42 4.70 -4.87
C VAL A 81 -8.61 3.22 -5.20
N ILE A 82 -7.51 2.50 -5.44
CA ILE A 82 -7.56 1.05 -5.69
C ILE A 82 -8.20 0.33 -4.50
N GLY A 83 -8.99 -0.71 -4.76
CA GLY A 83 -9.76 -1.41 -3.73
C GLY A 83 -8.90 -1.95 -2.58
N GLY A 84 -7.67 -2.38 -2.87
CA GLY A 84 -6.76 -2.86 -1.82
C GLY A 84 -6.29 -1.78 -0.84
N TRP A 85 -6.33 -0.50 -1.22
CA TRP A 85 -6.09 0.61 -0.29
C TRP A 85 -7.33 0.87 0.54
N ASP A 86 -8.50 0.98 -0.10
CA ASP A 86 -9.79 1.18 0.58
C ASP A 86 -10.05 0.09 1.63
N GLU A 87 -9.82 -1.17 1.30
CA GLU A 87 -10.01 -2.29 2.24
C GLU A 87 -8.87 -2.42 3.24
N GLY A 88 -7.63 -2.09 2.85
CA GLY A 88 -6.44 -2.34 3.67
C GLY A 88 -6.09 -1.25 4.68
N LEU A 89 -6.47 0.00 4.40
CA LEU A 89 -6.10 1.16 5.22
C LEU A 89 -7.22 1.64 6.16
N VAL A 90 -8.49 1.37 5.83
CA VAL A 90 -9.60 1.66 6.75
C VAL A 90 -9.45 0.84 8.03
N GLY A 91 -9.66 1.49 9.18
CA GLY A 91 -9.49 0.88 10.50
C GLY A 91 -8.05 0.82 11.01
N GLN A 92 -7.08 1.33 10.24
CA GLN A 92 -5.71 1.53 10.74
C GLN A 92 -5.62 2.83 11.54
N GLN A 93 -4.56 2.97 12.34
CA GLN A 93 -4.32 4.20 13.11
C GLN A 93 -3.30 5.09 12.41
N VAL A 94 -3.49 6.41 12.48
CA VAL A 94 -2.48 7.39 12.11
C VAL A 94 -1.17 7.13 12.85
N GLY A 95 -0.04 7.27 12.15
CA GLY A 95 1.30 6.90 12.61
C GLY A 95 1.66 5.43 12.32
N SER A 96 0.74 4.65 11.74
CA SER A 96 1.04 3.25 11.37
C SER A 96 1.83 3.17 10.06
N ARG A 97 2.75 2.21 10.00
CA ARG A 97 3.35 1.70 8.76
C ARG A 97 2.70 0.36 8.43
N VAL A 98 2.10 0.25 7.25
CA VAL A 98 1.35 -0.92 6.80
C VAL A 98 1.94 -1.45 5.50
N LEU A 99 2.16 -2.75 5.43
CA LEU A 99 2.47 -3.49 4.22
C LEU A 99 1.17 -4.06 3.65
N LEU A 100 0.92 -3.80 2.38
CA LEU A 100 -0.21 -4.33 1.62
C LEU A 100 0.33 -5.16 0.46
N SER A 101 -0.14 -6.39 0.31
CA SER A 101 0.02 -7.17 -0.93
C SER A 101 -1.35 -7.27 -1.58
N ILE A 102 -1.52 -6.55 -2.69
CA ILE A 102 -2.80 -6.31 -3.34
C ILE A 102 -2.88 -7.12 -4.63
N PRO A 103 -3.78 -8.12 -4.71
CA PRO A 103 -3.95 -8.90 -5.91
C PRO A 103 -4.51 -8.03 -7.04
N SER A 104 -4.30 -8.44 -8.29
CA SER A 104 -4.62 -7.62 -9.45
C SER A 104 -6.07 -7.12 -9.47
N HIS A 105 -7.04 -7.95 -9.06
CA HIS A 105 -8.46 -7.59 -9.07
C HIS A 105 -8.83 -6.45 -8.08
N LEU A 106 -8.03 -6.24 -7.03
CA LEU A 106 -8.13 -5.09 -6.11
C LEU A 106 -7.15 -3.96 -6.45
N GLY A 107 -6.39 -4.11 -7.54
CA GLY A 107 -5.43 -3.15 -8.07
C GLY A 107 -5.81 -2.72 -9.49
N TYR A 108 -4.95 -3.03 -10.46
CA TYR A 108 -5.10 -2.60 -11.86
C TYR A 108 -5.64 -3.69 -12.82
N GLY A 109 -6.10 -4.81 -12.27
CA GLY A 109 -6.72 -5.92 -12.99
C GLY A 109 -5.84 -6.54 -14.08
N ASP A 110 -6.50 -7.22 -15.02
CA ASP A 110 -5.84 -7.88 -16.16
C ASP A 110 -5.26 -6.90 -17.17
N ARG A 111 -5.68 -5.63 -17.12
CA ARG A 111 -5.14 -4.58 -18.00
C ARG A 111 -3.79 -4.08 -17.52
N GLY A 112 -3.57 -4.04 -16.20
CA GLY A 112 -2.39 -3.44 -15.61
C GLY A 112 -2.24 -1.97 -15.99
N VAL A 113 -1.02 -1.44 -15.85
CA VAL A 113 -0.63 -0.09 -16.29
C VAL A 113 0.74 -0.19 -16.97
N PRO A 114 0.80 -0.59 -18.25
CA PRO A 114 2.07 -0.83 -18.94
C PRO A 114 3.02 0.38 -18.95
N GLN A 115 2.46 1.59 -18.99
CA GLN A 115 3.23 2.84 -18.94
C GLN A 115 3.96 3.04 -17.60
N ALA A 116 3.41 2.48 -16.52
CA ALA A 116 4.03 2.47 -15.19
C ALA A 116 4.83 1.18 -14.92
N GLY A 117 5.01 0.32 -15.92
CA GLY A 117 5.68 -0.97 -15.76
C GLY A 117 4.84 -2.05 -15.05
N ILE A 118 3.55 -1.80 -14.83
CA ILE A 118 2.64 -2.73 -14.18
C ILE A 118 2.01 -3.63 -15.24
N LYS A 119 2.35 -4.92 -15.23
CA LYS A 119 1.77 -5.91 -16.13
C LYS A 119 0.32 -6.23 -15.73
N GLY A 120 -0.48 -6.66 -16.70
CA GLY A 120 -1.79 -7.25 -16.44
C GLY A 120 -1.68 -8.44 -15.49
N GLY A 121 -2.58 -8.52 -14.51
CA GLY A 121 -2.58 -9.61 -13.53
C GLY A 121 -1.48 -9.51 -12.47
N ALA A 122 -0.71 -8.41 -12.43
CA ALA A 122 0.34 -8.24 -11.44
C ALA A 122 -0.21 -7.98 -10.04
N THR A 123 0.35 -8.66 -9.04
CA THR A 123 0.19 -8.31 -7.63
C THR A 123 1.06 -7.09 -7.32
N LEU A 124 0.49 -6.13 -6.60
CA LEU A 124 1.15 -4.90 -6.19
C LEU A 124 1.49 -4.98 -4.72
N VAL A 125 2.68 -4.54 -4.35
CA VAL A 125 3.09 -4.42 -2.96
C VAL A 125 3.28 -2.96 -2.63
N PHE A 126 2.62 -2.54 -1.55
CA PHE A 126 2.71 -1.19 -1.03
C PHE A 126 3.20 -1.20 0.40
N VAL A 127 4.10 -0.28 0.71
CA VAL A 127 4.38 0.12 2.09
C VAL A 127 3.81 1.51 2.25
N VAL A 128 2.89 1.68 3.19
CA VAL A 128 2.16 2.92 3.42
C VAL A 128 2.41 3.39 4.84
N ASP A 129 2.89 4.62 4.97
CA ASP A 129 2.95 5.37 6.23
C ASP A 129 1.76 6.29 6.32
N ILE A 130 0.88 6.05 7.28
CA ILE A 130 -0.28 6.90 7.52
C ILE A 130 0.18 8.10 8.34
N VAL A 131 0.15 9.29 7.73
CA VAL A 131 0.67 10.54 8.32
C VAL A 131 -0.45 11.30 9.02
N GLY A 132 -1.66 11.29 8.45
CA GLY A 132 -2.81 12.01 8.99
C GLY A 132 -4.12 11.48 8.44
N THR A 133 -5.20 11.79 9.14
CA THR A 133 -6.58 11.59 8.67
C THR A 133 -7.41 12.80 9.05
N SER A 134 -8.36 13.18 8.21
CA SER A 134 -9.31 14.24 8.50
C SER A 134 -10.69 13.88 7.99
N SER A 135 -11.71 14.08 8.82
CA SER A 135 -13.09 13.86 8.41
C SER A 135 -13.53 14.93 7.41
N SER A 136 -14.08 14.49 6.27
CA SER A 136 -14.64 15.36 5.23
C SER A 136 -16.07 15.78 5.53
#